data_AF-A0A1I7YY76-F1
#
_entry.id   AF-A0A1I7YY76-F1
#
_cell.length_a   1.000
_cell.length_b   1.000
_cell.length_c   1.000
_cell.angle_alpha   90.00
_cell.angle_beta   90.00
_cell.angle_gamma   90.00
#
_symmetry.space_group_name_H-M   'P 1'
#
loop_
_entity.id
_entity.type
_entity.pdbx_description
1 polymer ?
#
loop_
_entity_poly.entity_id
_entity_poly.type
_entity_poly.pdbx_seq_one_letter_code
_entity_poly.pdbx_strand_id
1 'polypeptide(L)'
;MNGTNAENKSPVNSAEMAELQTKFRSARKALPQQLNILKGLDLVDPVTNKCLFRAIELGRRIIVKSEELRRKTIDTLWAECIYPTIAKVRRHKPDEDLRAAFCFFTSSMVGFLQDVAALHPELSFSVFCYCGDLSRYRAMYDGAPEYYTKVAEQRYMAALQTHQSDSCIYNRLGVLYQKDDIYRSMLCFAQALTEENPFEGAISNIKNMDEEKVPAIAHNKLLKLTLEYAHGFLSSSQRYL
;
A
#
# COMPACT_ATOMS: atom_id res chain seq x y z
N MET A 1 11.46 -40.66 -23.20
CA MET A 1 11.69 -39.20 -23.06
C MET A 1 10.44 -38.62 -22.43
N ASN A 2 10.52 -38.24 -21.16
CA ASN A 2 9.61 -37.29 -20.48
C ASN A 2 10.20 -37.04 -19.10
N GLY A 3 11.07 -36.05 -19.02
CA GLY A 3 11.60 -35.53 -17.77
C GLY A 3 10.64 -34.48 -17.24
N THR A 4 10.02 -34.78 -16.10
CA THR A 4 9.25 -33.85 -15.28
C THR A 4 10.19 -32.84 -14.61
N ASN A 5 10.11 -31.58 -15.04
CA ASN A 5 10.74 -30.45 -14.33
C ASN A 5 9.92 -30.14 -13.08
N ALA A 6 10.28 -30.76 -11.95
CA ALA A 6 9.89 -30.27 -10.64
C ALA A 6 10.77 -29.06 -10.32
N GLU A 7 10.15 -27.88 -10.21
CA GLU A 7 10.79 -26.65 -9.73
C GLU A 7 11.47 -26.91 -8.39
N ASN A 8 12.80 -26.87 -8.43
CA ASN A 8 13.68 -27.10 -7.29
C ASN A 8 13.65 -25.86 -6.37
N LYS A 9 12.60 -25.71 -5.55
CA LYS A 9 12.59 -24.73 -4.45
C LYS A 9 13.52 -25.23 -3.34
N SER A 10 14.74 -24.73 -3.36
CA SER A 10 15.80 -24.99 -2.38
C SER A 10 15.27 -24.86 -0.93
N PRO A 11 15.50 -25.86 -0.05
CA PRO A 11 15.14 -25.81 1.37
C PRO A 11 15.79 -24.63 2.12
N VAL A 12 16.92 -24.14 1.62
CA VAL A 12 17.73 -23.05 2.20
C VAL A 12 16.95 -21.73 2.18
N ASN A 13 16.26 -21.41 1.09
CA ASN A 13 15.50 -20.17 0.96
C ASN A 13 14.28 -20.16 1.90
N SER A 14 13.73 -21.33 2.22
CA SER A 14 12.61 -21.45 3.16
C SER A 14 13.02 -21.19 4.62
N ALA A 15 14.22 -21.67 5.00
CA ALA A 15 14.78 -21.50 6.34
C ALA A 15 15.27 -20.07 6.58
N GLU A 16 15.96 -19.47 5.61
CA GLU A 16 16.38 -18.07 5.67
C GLU A 16 15.17 -17.13 5.69
N MET A 17 14.10 -17.45 4.94
CA MET A 17 12.85 -16.70 5.01
C MET A 17 12.09 -16.86 6.31
N ALA A 18 12.15 -18.03 6.94
CA ALA A 18 11.60 -18.25 8.26
C ALA A 18 12.42 -17.51 9.32
N GLU A 19 13.74 -17.47 9.20
CA GLU A 19 14.63 -16.71 10.08
C GLU A 19 14.44 -15.20 9.91
N LEU A 20 14.33 -14.71 8.68
CA LEU A 20 14.04 -13.31 8.37
C LEU A 20 12.67 -12.91 8.94
N GLN A 21 11.63 -13.72 8.73
CA GLN A 21 10.31 -13.50 9.32
C GLN A 21 10.35 -13.58 10.84
N THR A 22 11.17 -14.46 11.41
CA THR A 22 11.33 -14.58 12.86
C THR A 22 12.07 -13.38 13.44
N LYS A 23 13.11 -12.87 12.77
CA LYS A 23 13.82 -11.64 13.14
C LYS A 23 12.92 -10.42 13.01
N PHE A 24 12.13 -10.32 11.94
CA PHE A 24 11.13 -9.26 11.77
C PHE A 24 10.00 -9.39 12.79
N ARG A 25 9.46 -10.58 13.05
CA ARG A 25 8.43 -10.81 14.07
C ARG A 25 8.97 -10.60 15.49
N SER A 26 10.25 -10.87 15.74
CA SER A 26 10.90 -10.63 17.02
C SER A 26 11.17 -9.14 17.21
N ALA A 27 11.62 -8.43 16.17
CA ALA A 27 11.65 -6.97 16.16
C ALA A 27 10.23 -6.38 16.35
N ARG A 28 9.22 -6.97 15.71
CA ARG A 28 7.79 -6.66 15.86
C ARG A 28 7.20 -7.09 17.20
N LYS A 29 7.79 -8.01 17.97
CA LYS A 29 7.36 -8.37 19.33
C LYS A 29 8.08 -7.53 20.39
N ALA A 30 9.33 -7.16 20.12
CA ALA A 30 10.09 -6.19 20.89
C ALA A 30 9.52 -4.77 20.75
N LEU A 31 8.95 -4.42 19.58
CA LEU A 31 8.27 -3.13 19.37
C LEU A 31 7.12 -2.93 20.38
N PRO A 32 6.13 -3.83 20.53
CA PRO A 32 5.04 -3.76 21.51
C PRO A 32 5.49 -3.81 22.97
N GLN A 33 6.48 -4.64 23.30
CA GLN A 33 6.99 -4.75 24.68
C GLN A 33 7.73 -3.49 25.14
N GLN A 34 8.30 -2.71 24.21
CA GLN A 34 8.79 -1.36 24.48
C GLN A 34 7.69 -0.27 24.33
N LEU A 35 6.64 -0.52 23.53
CA LEU A 35 5.51 0.40 23.32
C LEU A 35 4.49 0.40 24.46
N ASN A 36 4.43 -0.63 25.31
CA ASN A 36 3.55 -0.62 26.51
C ASN A 36 4.06 0.31 27.62
N ILE A 37 5.28 0.86 27.50
CA ILE A 37 5.85 1.82 28.46
C ILE A 37 5.65 3.28 27.99
N LEU A 38 5.37 3.52 26.70
CA LEU A 38 5.28 4.87 26.15
C LEU A 38 3.82 5.23 25.84
N LYS A 39 3.22 5.97 26.78
CA LYS A 39 2.04 6.80 26.54
C LYS A 39 2.24 7.57 25.22
N GLY A 40 1.23 7.48 24.35
CA GLY A 40 1.34 7.77 22.93
C GLY A 40 1.83 9.18 22.60
N LEU A 41 2.79 9.24 21.67
CA LEU A 41 3.03 10.27 20.64
C LEU A 41 4.43 10.13 20.03
N ASP A 42 5.34 9.39 20.67
CA ASP A 42 6.75 9.21 20.29
C ASP A 42 7.00 8.29 19.06
N LEU A 43 5.96 8.00 18.25
CA LEU A 43 6.08 7.17 17.04
C LEU A 43 6.35 7.99 15.78
N VAL A 44 5.99 9.27 15.81
CA VAL A 44 5.93 10.11 14.61
C VAL A 44 7.07 11.13 14.56
N ASP A 45 7.82 11.31 15.65
CA ASP A 45 9.10 12.02 15.66
C ASP A 45 10.24 11.04 15.34
N PRO A 46 10.81 11.05 14.12
CA PRO A 46 11.91 10.18 13.72
C PRO A 46 13.26 10.61 14.29
N VAL A 47 13.37 11.80 14.88
CA VAL A 47 14.57 12.25 15.61
C VAL A 47 14.64 11.56 16.99
N THR A 48 13.51 11.34 17.65
CA THR A 48 13.43 10.60 18.93
C THR A 48 13.12 9.10 18.74
N ASN A 49 12.42 8.71 17.68
CA ASN A 49 12.02 7.32 17.41
C ASN A 49 13.16 6.47 16.82
N LYS A 50 14.11 6.13 17.70
CA LYS A 50 15.26 5.25 17.42
C LYS A 50 14.82 3.90 16.81
N CYS A 51 13.62 3.41 17.10
CA CYS A 51 13.15 2.11 16.63
C CYS A 51 12.77 2.12 15.15
N LEU A 52 12.01 3.12 14.68
CA LEU A 52 11.69 3.27 13.26
C LEU A 52 12.97 3.51 12.44
N PHE A 53 13.85 4.38 12.91
CA PHE A 53 15.13 4.64 12.27
C PHE A 53 15.98 3.36 12.14
N ARG A 54 16.09 2.56 13.22
CA ARG A 54 16.79 1.27 13.20
C ARG A 54 16.16 0.27 12.23
N ALA A 55 14.83 0.23 12.13
CA ALA A 55 14.12 -0.66 11.21
C ALA A 55 14.43 -0.31 9.75
N ILE A 56 14.40 0.98 9.42
CA ILE A 56 14.72 1.48 8.07
C ILE A 56 16.19 1.21 7.72
N GLU A 57 17.10 1.47 8.66
CA GLU A 57 18.54 1.24 8.47
C GLU A 57 18.84 -0.26 8.28
N LEU A 58 18.21 -1.14 9.06
CA LEU A 58 18.29 -2.59 8.86
C LEU A 58 17.76 -2.98 7.47
N GLY A 59 16.61 -2.42 7.09
CA GLY A 59 16.03 -2.60 5.77
C GLY A 59 16.97 -2.22 4.65
N ARG A 60 17.59 -1.03 4.74
CA ARG A 60 18.59 -0.51 3.79
C ARG A 60 19.76 -1.49 3.65
N ARG A 61 20.28 -2.01 4.77
CA ARG A 61 21.38 -3.00 4.77
C ARG A 61 21.01 -4.30 4.08
N ILE A 62 19.80 -4.81 4.30
CA ILE A 62 19.34 -6.07 3.68
C ILE A 62 19.14 -5.87 2.17
N ILE A 63 18.51 -4.76 1.77
CA ILE A 63 18.28 -4.41 0.36
C ILE A 63 19.61 -4.35 -0.41
N VAL A 64 20.63 -3.72 0.17
CA VAL A 64 21.97 -3.64 -0.45
C VAL A 64 22.64 -5.01 -0.53
N LYS A 65 22.53 -5.83 0.52
CA LYS A 65 23.28 -7.10 0.63
C LYS A 65 22.66 -8.28 -0.12
N SER A 66 21.36 -8.29 -0.31
CA SER A 66 20.65 -9.47 -0.84
C SER A 66 19.59 -9.07 -1.85
N GLU A 67 19.90 -9.29 -3.13
CA GLU A 67 18.99 -9.06 -4.25
C GLU A 67 17.68 -9.82 -4.10
N GLU A 68 17.77 -11.11 -3.78
CA GLU A 68 16.61 -11.98 -3.57
C GLU A 68 15.64 -11.44 -2.51
N LEU A 69 16.17 -10.81 -1.45
CA LEU A 69 15.37 -10.31 -0.35
C LEU A 69 14.92 -8.86 -0.51
N ARG A 70 15.37 -8.12 -1.54
CA ARG A 70 15.07 -6.68 -1.70
C ARG A 70 13.58 -6.39 -1.67
N ARG A 71 12.83 -7.01 -2.59
CA ARG A 71 11.39 -6.80 -2.74
C ARG A 71 10.66 -7.14 -1.45
N LYS A 72 10.92 -8.33 -0.89
CA LYS A 72 10.29 -8.76 0.37
C LYS A 72 10.62 -7.82 1.52
N THR A 73 11.84 -7.28 1.58
CA THR A 73 12.24 -6.34 2.63
C THR A 73 11.41 -5.07 2.57
N ILE A 74 11.22 -4.47 1.39
CA ILE A 74 10.37 -3.29 1.23
C ILE A 74 8.93 -3.60 1.63
N ASP A 75 8.37 -4.68 1.09
CA ASP A 75 6.98 -5.06 1.35
C ASP A 75 6.76 -5.35 2.85
N THR A 76 7.75 -5.93 3.52
CA THR A 76 7.74 -6.16 4.97
C THR A 76 7.85 -4.87 5.76
N LEU A 77 8.75 -3.95 5.41
CA LEU A 77 8.86 -2.63 6.05
C LEU A 77 7.55 -1.86 5.95
N TRP A 78 6.90 -1.93 4.78
CA TRP A 78 5.59 -1.34 4.59
C TRP A 78 4.54 -1.95 5.54
N ALA A 79 4.36 -3.26 5.48
CA ALA A 79 3.31 -3.97 6.21
C ALA A 79 3.50 -3.93 7.73
N GLU A 80 4.75 -3.98 8.21
CA GLU A 80 5.07 -4.17 9.62
C GLU A 80 5.44 -2.88 10.35
N CYS A 81 5.87 -1.84 9.62
CA CYS A 81 6.34 -0.59 10.24
C CYS A 81 5.57 0.63 9.74
N ILE A 82 5.60 0.88 8.42
CA ILE A 82 5.09 2.14 7.86
C ILE A 82 3.56 2.21 7.96
N TYR A 83 2.85 1.20 7.42
CA TYR A 83 1.40 1.20 7.42
C TYR A 83 0.77 1.14 8.81
N PRO A 84 1.26 0.30 9.76
CA PRO A 84 0.75 0.34 11.14
C PRO A 84 0.93 1.70 11.82
N THR A 85 2.02 2.42 11.52
CA THR A 85 2.23 3.79 12.03
C THR A 85 1.17 4.73 11.48
N ILE A 86 0.94 4.71 10.15
CA ILE A 86 -0.13 5.48 9.51
C ILE A 86 -1.50 5.14 10.10
N ALA A 87 -1.82 3.84 10.23
CA ALA A 87 -3.09 3.38 10.78
C ALA A 87 -3.30 3.83 12.23
N LYS A 88 -2.23 3.92 13.03
CA LYS A 88 -2.29 4.46 14.38
C LYS A 88 -2.55 5.97 14.37
N VAL A 89 -1.82 6.74 13.55
CA VAL A 89 -2.04 8.19 13.38
C VAL A 89 -3.49 8.46 12.96
N ARG A 90 -4.04 7.65 12.05
CA ARG A 90 -5.42 7.73 11.55
C ARG A 90 -6.53 7.64 12.60
N ARG A 91 -6.23 7.13 13.79
CA ARG A 91 -7.19 7.03 14.89
C ARG A 91 -7.24 8.29 15.77
N HIS A 92 -6.42 9.29 15.48
CA HIS A 92 -6.32 10.51 16.28
C HIS A 92 -6.82 11.70 15.48
N LYS A 93 -7.40 12.68 16.18
CA LYS A 93 -7.76 13.97 15.58
C LYS A 93 -6.46 14.75 15.31
N PRO A 94 -6.27 15.30 14.10
CA PRO A 94 -5.03 16.00 13.76
C PRO A 94 -4.95 17.38 14.42
N ASP A 95 -3.99 17.55 15.33
CA ASP A 95 -3.48 18.83 15.81
C ASP A 95 -2.19 19.23 15.06
N GLU A 96 -1.66 20.43 15.34
CA GLU A 96 -0.50 20.98 14.64
C GLU A 96 0.75 20.09 14.78
N ASP A 97 1.04 19.62 15.99
CA ASP A 97 2.20 18.78 16.28
C ASP A 97 2.11 17.43 15.57
N LEU A 98 0.94 16.78 15.62
CA LEU A 98 0.72 15.49 14.95
C LEU A 98 0.84 15.65 13.44
N ARG A 99 0.33 16.75 12.87
CA ARG A 99 0.48 17.04 11.44
C ARG A 99 1.94 17.25 11.07
N ALA A 100 2.68 18.06 11.82
CA ALA A 100 4.09 18.32 11.57
C ALA A 100 4.92 17.04 11.63
N ALA A 101 4.72 16.24 12.68
CA ALA A 101 5.37 14.96 12.84
C ALA A 101 5.01 14.02 11.68
N PHE A 102 3.73 13.91 11.32
CA PHE A 102 3.30 13.04 10.23
C PHE A 102 3.86 13.47 8.86
N CYS A 103 3.97 14.78 8.62
CA CYS A 103 4.62 15.33 7.43
C CYS A 103 6.10 14.95 7.37
N PHE A 104 6.81 15.05 8.49
CA PHE A 104 8.22 14.68 8.54
C PHE A 104 8.42 13.15 8.40
N PHE A 105 7.59 12.34 9.05
CA PHE A 105 7.55 10.89 8.87
C PHE A 105 7.33 10.48 7.41
N THR A 106 6.28 10.99 6.77
CA THR A 106 5.95 10.65 5.37
C THR A 106 7.03 11.12 4.41
N SER A 107 7.61 12.31 4.61
CA SER A 107 8.72 12.82 3.79
C SER A 107 9.95 11.91 3.89
N SER A 108 10.28 11.48 5.11
CA SER A 108 11.42 10.59 5.36
C SER A 108 11.22 9.23 4.70
N MET A 109 10.00 8.67 4.75
CA MET A 109 9.71 7.39 4.10
C MET A 109 9.75 7.51 2.58
N VAL A 110 9.22 8.61 2.01
CA VAL A 110 9.30 8.87 0.57
C VAL A 110 10.75 8.97 0.12
N GLY A 111 11.60 9.72 0.84
CA GLY A 111 13.03 9.83 0.53
C GLY A 111 13.74 8.47 0.55
N PHE A 112 13.53 7.67 1.60
CA PHE A 112 14.05 6.30 1.67
C PHE A 112 13.61 5.44 0.48
N LEU A 113 12.32 5.44 0.14
CA LEU A 113 11.81 4.64 -0.98
C LEU A 113 12.35 5.11 -2.33
N GLN A 114 12.53 6.43 -2.51
CA GLN A 114 13.12 6.99 -3.73
C GLN A 114 14.60 6.62 -3.87
N ASP A 115 15.39 6.67 -2.79
CA ASP A 115 16.78 6.18 -2.79
C ASP A 115 16.82 4.71 -3.22
N VAL A 116 15.91 3.90 -2.69
CA VAL A 116 15.82 2.47 -3.00
C VAL A 116 15.51 2.25 -4.48
N ALA A 117 14.54 2.96 -5.06
CA ALA A 117 14.25 2.84 -6.50
C ALA A 117 15.41 3.35 -7.38
N ALA A 118 16.14 4.38 -6.95
CA ALA A 118 17.29 4.90 -7.70
C ALA A 118 18.45 3.89 -7.75
N LEU A 119 18.68 3.15 -6.66
CA LEU A 119 19.71 2.11 -6.59
C LEU A 119 19.26 0.76 -7.17
N HIS A 120 17.95 0.50 -7.11
CA HIS A 120 17.33 -0.77 -7.49
C HIS A 120 16.07 -0.51 -8.34
N PRO A 121 16.23 -0.14 -9.63
CA PRO A 121 15.11 0.22 -10.50
C PRO A 121 14.06 -0.88 -10.66
N GLU A 122 14.41 -2.14 -10.46
CA GLU A 122 13.49 -3.28 -10.45
C GLU A 122 12.41 -3.19 -9.36
N LEU A 123 12.63 -2.34 -8.34
CA LEU A 123 11.70 -2.11 -7.24
C LEU A 123 10.79 -0.90 -7.48
N SER A 124 10.91 -0.21 -8.62
CA SER A 124 10.18 1.02 -8.95
C SER A 124 8.67 0.85 -8.80
N PHE A 125 8.12 -0.30 -9.21
CA PHE A 125 6.69 -0.58 -9.05
C PHE A 125 6.25 -0.47 -7.59
N SER A 126 6.88 -1.21 -6.67
CA SER A 126 6.55 -1.13 -5.22
C SER A 126 6.73 0.27 -4.68
N VAL A 127 7.81 0.94 -5.06
CA VAL A 127 8.11 2.29 -4.60
C VAL A 127 7.04 3.27 -5.05
N PHE A 128 6.60 3.22 -6.30
CA PHE A 128 5.50 4.05 -6.79
C PHE A 128 4.20 3.77 -6.03
N CYS A 129 3.86 2.51 -5.78
CA CYS A 129 2.69 2.14 -4.96
C CYS A 129 2.74 2.80 -3.58
N TYR A 130 3.85 2.61 -2.86
CA TYR A 130 3.97 3.06 -1.47
C TYR A 130 4.15 4.57 -1.33
N CYS A 131 4.86 5.22 -2.26
CA CYS A 131 4.93 6.68 -2.32
C CYS A 131 3.56 7.30 -2.66
N GLY A 132 2.77 6.66 -3.52
CA GLY A 132 1.39 7.05 -3.79
C GLY A 132 0.53 6.95 -2.53
N ASP A 133 0.60 5.83 -1.81
CA ASP A 133 -0.12 5.66 -0.54
C ASP A 133 0.30 6.69 0.52
N LEU A 134 1.60 6.93 0.69
CA LEU A 134 2.11 7.98 1.60
C LEU A 134 1.56 9.37 1.25
N SER A 135 1.55 9.71 -0.04
CA SER A 135 1.02 11.00 -0.53
C SER A 135 -0.48 11.11 -0.29
N ARG A 136 -1.25 10.05 -0.60
CA ARG A 136 -2.69 10.01 -0.33
C ARG A 136 -3.01 10.17 1.14
N TYR A 137 -2.25 9.53 2.04
CA TYR A 137 -2.43 9.73 3.47
C TYR A 137 -2.00 11.14 3.90
N ARG A 138 -0.93 11.69 3.33
CA ARG A 138 -0.50 13.06 3.61
C ARG A 138 -1.58 14.08 3.24
N ALA A 139 -2.30 13.90 2.14
CA ALA A 139 -3.43 14.75 1.77
C ALA A 139 -4.52 14.84 2.85
N MET A 140 -4.64 13.84 3.75
CA MET A 140 -5.61 13.87 4.86
C MET A 140 -5.15 14.68 6.08
N TYR A 141 -3.86 14.98 6.18
CA TYR A 141 -3.23 15.61 7.37
C TYR A 141 -2.55 16.95 7.05
N ASP A 142 -2.13 17.15 5.80
CA ASP A 142 -1.41 18.35 5.38
C ASP A 142 -2.38 19.48 5.00
N GLY A 143 -1.88 20.72 5.02
CA GLY A 143 -2.64 21.92 4.64
C GLY A 143 -2.85 22.10 3.12
N ALA A 144 -2.29 21.21 2.30
CA ALA A 144 -2.38 21.24 0.83
C ALA A 144 -2.89 19.90 0.24
N PRO A 145 -4.15 19.51 0.52
CA PRO A 145 -4.71 18.23 0.10
C PRO A 145 -4.67 18.02 -1.42
N GLU A 146 -4.94 19.05 -2.23
CA GLU A 146 -4.98 18.95 -3.69
C GLU A 146 -3.61 18.60 -4.29
N TYR A 147 -2.54 19.18 -3.74
CA TYR A 147 -1.17 18.88 -4.16
C TYR A 147 -0.84 17.42 -3.92
N TYR A 148 -1.07 16.91 -2.70
CA TYR A 148 -0.72 15.54 -2.36
C TYR A 148 -1.63 14.49 -3.01
N THR A 149 -2.90 14.81 -3.26
CA THR A 149 -3.79 13.99 -4.10
C THR A 149 -3.23 13.84 -5.51
N LYS A 150 -2.79 14.95 -6.14
CA LYS A 150 -2.17 14.91 -7.47
C LYS A 150 -0.86 14.13 -7.49
N VAL A 151 -0.02 14.29 -6.47
CA VAL A 151 1.20 13.47 -6.33
C VAL A 151 0.84 12.00 -6.22
N ALA A 152 -0.16 11.63 -5.42
CA ALA A 152 -0.61 10.24 -5.30
C ALA A 152 -1.07 9.67 -6.65
N GLU A 153 -1.91 10.41 -7.39
CA GLU A 153 -2.37 10.04 -8.74
C GLU A 153 -1.18 9.79 -9.67
N GLN A 154 -0.22 10.72 -9.75
CA GLN A 154 0.96 10.58 -10.59
C GLN A 154 1.78 9.33 -10.25
N ARG A 155 1.94 9.00 -8.97
CA ARG A 155 2.65 7.80 -8.55
C ARG A 155 1.91 6.52 -8.92
N TYR A 156 0.60 6.48 -8.72
CA TYR A 156 -0.20 5.32 -9.13
C TYR A 156 -0.21 5.14 -10.66
N MET A 157 -0.28 6.22 -11.44
CA MET A 157 -0.17 6.15 -12.89
C MET A 157 1.20 5.66 -13.35
N ALA A 158 2.29 6.08 -12.70
CA ALA A 158 3.64 5.55 -12.95
C ALA A 158 3.76 4.05 -12.62
N ALA A 159 3.08 3.58 -11.57
CA ALA A 159 3.01 2.16 -11.24
C ALA A 159 2.29 1.36 -12.35
N LEU A 160 1.15 1.86 -12.85
CA LEU A 160 0.44 1.25 -13.99
C LEU A 160 1.30 1.22 -15.25
N GLN A 161 2.10 2.26 -15.52
CA GLN A 161 3.02 2.24 -16.67
C GLN A 161 4.06 1.12 -16.56
N THR A 162 4.42 0.70 -15.35
CA THR A 162 5.37 -0.39 -15.10
C THR A 162 4.69 -1.76 -15.20
N HIS A 163 3.46 -1.89 -14.67
CA HIS A 163 2.63 -3.09 -14.73
C HIS A 163 1.17 -2.70 -15.07
N GLN A 164 0.82 -2.75 -16.35
CA GLN A 164 -0.40 -2.14 -16.92
C GLN A 164 -1.74 -2.77 -16.49
N SER A 165 -1.71 -3.85 -15.70
CA SER A 165 -2.89 -4.64 -15.31
C SER A 165 -2.96 -4.94 -13.81
N ASP A 166 -2.27 -4.16 -12.96
CA ASP A 166 -2.35 -4.38 -11.51
C ASP A 166 -3.66 -3.82 -10.93
N SER A 167 -4.58 -4.75 -10.62
CA SER A 167 -5.90 -4.46 -10.03
C SER A 167 -5.83 -3.70 -8.71
N CYS A 168 -4.77 -3.87 -7.91
CA CYS A 168 -4.62 -3.14 -6.66
C CYS A 168 -4.38 -1.65 -6.91
N ILE A 169 -3.72 -1.27 -8.02
CA ILE A 169 -3.51 0.15 -8.36
C ILE A 169 -4.82 0.82 -8.78
N TYR A 170 -5.64 0.16 -9.59
CA TYR A 170 -6.97 0.66 -9.91
C TYR A 170 -7.82 0.84 -8.65
N ASN A 171 -7.77 -0.10 -7.70
CA ASN A 171 -8.43 0.09 -6.41
C ASN A 171 -7.90 1.31 -5.64
N ARG A 172 -6.58 1.55 -5.62
CA ARG A 172 -5.99 2.73 -4.96
C ARG A 172 -6.42 4.04 -5.62
N LEU A 173 -6.50 4.09 -6.96
CA LEU A 173 -7.05 5.22 -7.72
C LEU A 173 -8.53 5.44 -7.41
N GLY A 174 -9.32 4.37 -7.32
CA GLY A 174 -10.72 4.44 -6.93
C GLY A 174 -10.90 5.11 -5.57
N VAL A 175 -10.13 4.66 -4.56
CA VAL A 175 -10.13 5.28 -3.23
C VAL A 175 -9.68 6.75 -3.29
N LEU A 176 -8.71 7.09 -4.14
CA LEU A 176 -8.23 8.46 -4.28
C LEU A 176 -9.31 9.41 -4.80
N TYR A 177 -10.09 8.99 -5.80
CA TYR A 177 -11.11 9.83 -6.42
C TYR A 177 -12.45 9.86 -5.66
N GLN A 178 -12.65 8.98 -4.67
CA GLN A 178 -13.93 8.77 -4.02
C GLN A 178 -14.59 10.06 -3.48
N LYS A 179 -13.77 11.04 -3.05
CA LYS A 179 -14.24 12.31 -2.50
C LYS A 179 -14.59 13.34 -3.58
N ASP A 180 -13.83 13.37 -4.67
CA ASP A 180 -13.81 14.50 -5.62
C ASP A 180 -14.45 14.16 -6.97
N ASP A 181 -14.43 12.89 -7.38
CA ASP A 181 -15.02 12.39 -8.63
C ASP A 181 -15.50 10.94 -8.46
N ILE A 182 -16.77 10.79 -8.07
CA ILE A 182 -17.37 9.49 -7.81
C ILE A 182 -17.44 8.61 -9.06
N TYR A 183 -17.64 9.19 -10.25
CA TYR A 183 -17.74 8.43 -11.49
C TYR A 183 -16.39 7.83 -11.86
N ARG A 184 -15.32 8.63 -11.78
CA ARG A 184 -13.95 8.16 -11.98
C ARG A 184 -13.56 7.11 -10.93
N SER A 185 -13.98 7.31 -9.68
CA SER A 185 -13.80 6.33 -8.61
C SER A 185 -14.45 4.97 -8.95
N MET A 186 -15.70 4.97 -9.40
CA MET A 186 -16.43 3.75 -9.78
C MET A 186 -15.80 3.05 -10.99
N LEU A 187 -15.36 3.79 -12.01
CA LEU A 187 -14.66 3.22 -13.16
C LEU A 187 -13.37 2.53 -12.73
N CYS A 188 -12.60 3.13 -11.83
CA CYS A 188 -11.40 2.51 -11.28
C CYS A 188 -11.73 1.23 -10.49
N PHE A 189 -12.79 1.21 -9.68
CA PHE A 189 -13.17 -0.01 -8.98
C PHE A 189 -13.69 -1.10 -9.91
N ALA A 190 -14.42 -0.74 -10.97
CA ALA A 190 -14.82 -1.69 -12.00
C ALA A 190 -13.61 -2.32 -12.68
N GLN A 191 -12.63 -1.49 -13.08
CA GLN A 191 -11.39 -1.95 -13.68
C GLN A 191 -10.64 -2.91 -12.74
N ALA A 192 -10.54 -2.59 -11.45
CA ALA A 192 -9.91 -3.45 -10.45
C ALA A 192 -10.56 -4.85 -10.35
N LEU A 193 -11.84 -4.99 -10.73
CA LEU A 193 -12.57 -6.26 -10.68
C LEU A 193 -12.53 -7.05 -11.98
N THR A 194 -12.08 -6.43 -13.08
CA THR A 194 -12.13 -7.01 -14.44
C THR A 194 -10.75 -7.24 -15.04
N GLU A 195 -9.69 -6.92 -14.32
CA GLU A 195 -8.33 -7.36 -14.65
C GLU A 195 -8.18 -8.88 -14.55
N GLU A 196 -7.13 -9.43 -15.17
CA GLU A 196 -6.80 -10.87 -15.12
C GLU A 196 -6.69 -11.40 -13.68
N ASN A 197 -6.21 -10.56 -12.76
CA ASN A 197 -6.12 -10.85 -11.34
C ASN A 197 -6.99 -9.86 -10.55
N PRO A 198 -8.30 -10.08 -10.41
CA PRO A 198 -9.21 -9.13 -9.76
C PRO A 198 -8.86 -8.83 -8.30
N PHE A 199 -9.07 -7.59 -7.87
CA PHE A 199 -8.98 -7.19 -6.46
C PHE A 199 -10.38 -7.13 -5.83
N GLU A 200 -10.82 -8.22 -5.22
CA GLU A 200 -12.17 -8.34 -4.62
C GLU A 200 -12.46 -7.29 -3.53
N GLY A 201 -11.42 -6.75 -2.88
CA GLY A 201 -11.57 -5.68 -1.89
C GLY A 201 -12.24 -4.41 -2.46
N ALA A 202 -12.20 -4.20 -3.78
CA ALA A 202 -12.92 -3.11 -4.44
C ALA A 202 -14.45 -3.21 -4.25
N ILE A 203 -15.01 -4.42 -4.09
CA ILE A 203 -16.44 -4.61 -3.80
C ILE A 203 -16.82 -3.93 -2.48
N SER A 204 -15.98 -4.04 -1.46
CA SER A 204 -16.24 -3.40 -0.17
C SER A 204 -16.20 -1.87 -0.30
N ASN A 205 -15.25 -1.34 -1.09
CA ASN A 205 -15.16 0.10 -1.32
C ASN A 205 -16.39 0.63 -2.07
N ILE A 206 -16.85 -0.08 -3.10
CA ILE A 206 -18.08 0.22 -3.84
C ILE A 206 -19.29 0.25 -2.89
N LYS A 207 -19.46 -0.77 -2.04
CA LYS A 207 -20.58 -0.87 -1.09
C LYS A 207 -20.60 0.24 -0.03
N ASN A 208 -19.43 0.77 0.31
CA ASN A 208 -19.27 1.80 1.32
C ASN A 208 -19.21 3.23 0.72
N MET A 209 -19.49 3.40 -0.58
CA MET A 209 -19.58 4.72 -1.18
C MET A 209 -20.77 5.49 -0.61
N ASP A 210 -20.54 6.76 -0.29
CA ASP A 210 -21.55 7.67 0.27
C ASP A 210 -22.65 7.95 -0.78
N GLU A 211 -23.84 7.38 -0.57
CA GLU A 211 -25.00 7.52 -1.46
C GLU A 211 -25.50 8.97 -1.56
N GLU A 212 -25.30 9.79 -0.52
CA GLU A 212 -25.84 11.16 -0.44
C GLU A 212 -25.10 12.17 -1.33
N LYS A 213 -23.87 11.85 -1.77
CA LYS A 213 -23.07 12.69 -2.67
C LYS A 213 -23.29 12.41 -4.15
N VAL A 214 -24.25 11.55 -4.49
CA VAL A 214 -24.49 11.08 -5.86
C VAL A 214 -25.97 11.28 -6.23
N PRO A 215 -26.29 11.81 -7.43
CA PRO A 215 -27.68 11.94 -7.87
C PRO A 215 -28.38 10.56 -7.91
N ALA A 216 -29.42 10.40 -7.09
CA ALA A 216 -30.01 9.10 -6.68
C ALA A 216 -30.45 8.15 -7.82
N ILE A 217 -30.76 8.65 -9.02
CA ILE A 217 -31.31 7.83 -10.12
C ILE A 217 -30.20 7.16 -10.95
N ALA A 218 -29.03 7.79 -11.11
CA ALA A 218 -27.90 7.21 -11.85
C ALA A 218 -27.11 6.20 -10.99
N HIS A 219 -27.08 6.41 -9.67
CA HIS A 219 -26.31 5.63 -8.69
C HIS A 219 -26.70 4.14 -8.69
N ASN A 220 -27.95 3.83 -8.33
CA ASN A 220 -28.36 2.43 -8.14
C ASN A 220 -28.24 1.61 -9.43
N LYS A 221 -28.41 2.25 -10.58
CA LYS A 221 -28.22 1.62 -11.87
C LYS A 221 -26.74 1.39 -12.19
N LEU A 222 -25.87 2.38 -12.00
CA LEU A 222 -24.44 2.25 -12.24
C LEU A 222 -23.80 1.25 -11.27
N LEU A 223 -24.15 1.33 -9.98
CA LEU A 223 -23.73 0.41 -8.93
C LEU A 223 -24.15 -1.02 -9.25
N LYS A 224 -25.43 -1.22 -9.57
CA LYS A 224 -25.96 -2.53 -9.97
C LYS A 224 -25.25 -3.05 -11.21
N LEU A 225 -25.05 -2.22 -12.24
CA LEU A 225 -24.34 -2.61 -13.46
C LEU A 225 -22.87 -2.96 -13.20
N THR A 226 -22.16 -2.20 -12.37
CA THR A 226 -20.77 -2.50 -11.99
C THR A 226 -20.68 -3.81 -11.21
N LEU A 227 -21.61 -4.05 -10.27
CA LEU A 227 -21.66 -5.30 -9.50
C LEU A 227 -22.08 -6.49 -10.37
N GLU A 228 -23.08 -6.34 -11.24
CA GLU A 228 -23.52 -7.37 -12.19
C GLU A 228 -22.39 -7.72 -13.18
N TYR A 229 -21.69 -6.72 -13.70
CA TYR A 229 -20.54 -6.90 -14.58
C TYR A 229 -19.40 -7.62 -13.87
N ALA A 230 -19.04 -7.19 -12.65
CA ALA A 230 -18.02 -7.85 -11.85
C ALA A 230 -18.39 -9.29 -11.49
N HIS A 231 -19.64 -9.55 -11.08
CA HIS A 231 -20.13 -10.91 -10.79
C HIS A 231 -20.16 -11.78 -12.05
N GLY A 232 -20.58 -11.24 -13.19
CA GLY A 232 -20.54 -11.93 -14.48
C GLY A 232 -19.13 -12.32 -14.88
N PHE A 233 -18.18 -11.38 -14.76
CA PHE A 233 -16.77 -11.63 -15.05
C PHE A 233 -16.20 -12.73 -14.14
N LEU A 234 -16.32 -12.59 -12.82
CA LEU A 234 -15.80 -13.54 -11.82
C LEU A 234 -16.42 -14.95 -11.94
N SER A 235 -17.73 -15.04 -12.23
CA SER A 235 -18.41 -16.33 -12.39
C SER A 235 -18.13 -17.01 -13.74
N SER A 236 -17.68 -16.25 -14.75
CA SER A 236 -17.28 -16.77 -16.05
C SER A 236 -15.82 -17.22 -16.07
N SER A 237 -14.91 -16.52 -15.38
CA SER A 237 -13.49 -16.87 -15.28
C SER A 237 -13.24 -18.14 -14.46
N GLN A 238 -14.10 -18.45 -13.48
CA GLN A 238 -14.08 -19.73 -12.75
C GLN A 238 -14.47 -20.96 -13.61
N ARG A 239 -15.05 -20.79 -14.80
CA ARG A 239 -15.43 -21.91 -15.67
C ARG A 239 -14.31 -22.37 -16.62
N TYR A 240 -13.19 -21.65 -16.65
CA TYR A 240 -12.05 -21.93 -17.54
C TYR A 240 -10.77 -22.35 -16.79
N LEU A 241 -10.88 -22.65 -15.49
CA LEU A 241 -9.87 -23.32 -14.65
C LEU A 241 -10.36 -24.74 -14.31
#